data_AF-A0A380E3H7-F1
#
_entry.id   AF-A0A380E3H7-F1
#
_cell.length_a   1.000
_cell.length_b   1.000
_cell.length_c   1.000
_cell.angle_alpha   90.00
_cell.angle_beta   90.00
_cell.angle_gamma   90.00
#
_symmetry.space_group_name_H-M   'P 1'
#
loop_
_entity.id
_entity.type
_entity.pdbx_description
1 polymer ?
#
loop_
_entity_poly.entity_id
_entity_poly.type
_entity_poly.pdbx_seq_one_letter_code
_entity_poly.pdbx_strand_id
1 'polypeptide(L)'
;MLESFITRHQVKSNLKRELPDALIKLEKAGYETSAYATEKIGDATLEAERAMHENYDVLIAAGGDGTLNEVVNGIAEKPNRPKLGVIPMGTVNDFGRALHIPNDIMGALDVIIEGHSTKVDIGKMNNRYFINLAAGGQLTQVSYETPSKLKSIVGPFAYYIKGFEMLPQ
;
A
#
# COMPACT_ATOMS: atom_id res chain seq x y z
N MET A 1 -11.27 9.58 17.83
CA MET A 1 -10.21 8.78 17.19
C MET A 1 -10.16 9.30 15.76
N LEU A 2 -9.09 9.98 15.38
CA LEU A 2 -9.00 10.64 14.07
C LEU A 2 -8.39 9.67 13.07
N GLU A 3 -8.95 9.58 11.86
CA GLU A 3 -8.35 8.82 10.74
C GLU A 3 -8.27 9.63 9.43
N SER A 4 -7.20 9.36 8.69
CA SER A 4 -7.00 9.88 7.32
C SER A 4 -6.98 8.72 6.33
N PHE A 5 -7.81 8.83 5.30
CA PHE A 5 -7.97 7.86 4.24
C PHE A 5 -7.21 8.35 3.00
N ILE A 6 -6.02 7.83 2.75
CA ILE A 6 -5.21 8.21 1.59
C ILE A 6 -5.55 7.27 0.42
N THR A 7 -6.21 7.83 -0.58
CA THR A 7 -6.66 7.11 -1.78
C THR A 7 -5.86 7.52 -2.99
N ARG A 8 -5.60 6.59 -3.91
CA ARG A 8 -4.99 6.95 -5.19
C ARG A 8 -6.03 7.44 -6.19
N HIS A 9 -5.75 8.51 -6.96
CA HIS A 9 -6.62 8.98 -8.07
C HIS A 9 -7.12 7.87 -8.99
N GLN A 10 -6.21 6.92 -9.22
CA GLN A 10 -6.26 5.86 -10.23
C GLN A 10 -6.76 4.53 -9.65
N VAL A 11 -7.37 4.52 -8.45
CA VAL A 11 -8.09 3.32 -8.01
C VAL A 11 -9.27 3.07 -8.94
N LYS A 12 -9.39 1.82 -9.40
CA LYS A 12 -10.51 1.29 -10.19
C LYS A 12 -11.84 1.88 -9.72
N SER A 13 -12.77 2.08 -10.65
CA SER A 13 -14.12 2.65 -10.50
C SER A 13 -14.94 2.27 -9.26
N ASN A 14 -14.55 1.23 -8.51
CA ASN A 14 -15.28 0.67 -7.38
C ASN A 14 -15.02 1.42 -6.06
N LEU A 15 -13.78 1.83 -5.73
CA LEU A 15 -13.53 2.52 -4.46
C LEU A 15 -14.24 3.88 -4.41
N LYS A 16 -14.25 4.64 -5.52
CA LYS A 16 -15.00 5.91 -5.58
C LYS A 16 -16.51 5.72 -5.35
N ARG A 17 -17.06 4.54 -5.69
CA ARG A 17 -18.48 4.21 -5.46
C ARG A 17 -18.72 3.75 -4.04
N GLU A 18 -17.80 2.99 -3.46
CA GLU A 18 -17.90 2.42 -2.11
C GLU A 18 -17.36 3.36 -1.02
N LEU A 19 -16.69 4.47 -1.37
CA LEU A 19 -16.14 5.43 -0.43
C LEU A 19 -17.18 5.97 0.56
N PRO A 20 -18.40 6.37 0.14
CA PRO A 20 -19.42 6.80 1.09
C PRO A 20 -19.77 5.72 2.12
N ASP A 21 -19.95 4.47 1.67
CA ASP A 21 -20.28 3.35 2.55
C ASP A 21 -19.11 2.99 3.48
N ALA A 22 -17.88 3.08 2.99
CA ALA A 22 -16.66 2.89 3.77
C ALA A 22 -16.54 3.93 4.89
N LEU A 23 -16.77 5.22 4.58
CA LEU A 23 -16.76 6.29 5.57
C LEU A 23 -17.87 6.10 6.61
N ILE A 24 -19.09 5.78 6.18
CA ILE A 24 -20.21 5.48 7.08
C ILE A 24 -19.88 4.30 8.02
N LYS A 25 -19.23 3.26 7.50
CA LYS A 25 -18.86 2.08 8.30
C LYS A 25 -17.83 2.45 9.38
N LEU A 26 -16.82 3.24 9.04
CA LEU A 26 -15.81 3.71 9.99
C LEU A 26 -16.40 4.68 11.02
N GLU A 27 -17.25 5.62 10.61
CA GLU A 27 -17.96 6.53 11.52
C GLU A 27 -18.83 5.77 12.52
N LYS A 28 -19.57 4.75 12.07
CA LYS A 28 -20.36 3.87 12.95
C LYS A 28 -19.50 3.06 13.93
N ALA A 29 -18.24 2.81 13.58
CA ALA A 29 -17.26 2.17 14.45
C ALA A 29 -16.57 3.15 15.42
N GLY A 30 -16.88 4.45 15.34
CA GLY A 30 -16.37 5.48 16.26
C GLY A 30 -15.14 6.23 15.75
N TYR A 31 -14.81 6.11 14.47
CA TYR A 31 -13.73 6.83 13.83
C TYR A 31 -14.24 8.12 13.19
N GLU A 32 -13.55 9.23 13.44
CA GLU A 32 -13.75 10.46 12.69
C GLU A 32 -12.86 10.41 11.46
N THR A 33 -13.46 10.21 10.29
CA THR A 33 -12.73 9.90 9.06
C THR A 33 -12.72 11.05 8.08
N SER A 34 -11.55 11.32 7.50
CA SER A 34 -11.39 12.18 6.33
C SER A 34 -10.78 11.40 5.15
N ALA A 35 -10.99 11.87 3.92
CA ALA A 35 -10.41 11.22 2.74
C ALA A 35 -9.63 12.20 1.86
N TYR A 36 -8.46 11.77 1.41
CA TYR A 36 -7.60 12.46 0.47
C TYR A 36 -7.46 11.63 -0.81
N ALA A 37 -7.65 12.26 -1.97
CA ALA A 37 -7.39 11.63 -3.26
C ALA A 37 -6.08 12.16 -3.82
N THR A 38 -5.07 11.29 -3.95
CA THR A 38 -3.84 11.62 -4.67
C THR A 38 -4.16 11.88 -6.15
N GLU A 39 -3.29 12.58 -6.85
CA GLU A 39 -3.39 12.87 -8.29
C GLU A 39 -2.16 12.38 -9.05
N LYS A 40 -0.98 12.46 -8.42
CA LYS A 40 0.32 12.11 -9.00
C LYS A 40 1.17 11.28 -8.03
N ILE A 41 2.30 10.78 -8.55
CA ILE A 41 3.30 10.05 -7.77
C ILE A 41 3.87 10.98 -6.70
N GLY A 42 3.98 10.47 -5.47
CA GLY A 42 4.52 11.19 -4.31
C GLY A 42 3.48 11.92 -3.48
N ASP A 43 2.25 12.10 -3.97
CA ASP A 43 1.17 12.74 -3.21
C ASP A 43 0.81 11.93 -1.96
N ALA A 44 0.82 10.58 -2.03
CA ALA A 44 0.54 9.77 -0.84
C ALA A 44 1.65 9.92 0.22
N THR A 45 2.89 10.14 -0.21
CA THR A 45 3.99 10.48 0.70
C THR A 45 3.69 11.80 1.38
N LEU A 46 3.47 12.87 0.62
CA LEU A 46 3.23 14.23 1.14
C LEU A 46 2.03 14.29 2.08
N GLU A 47 0.94 13.62 1.71
CA GLU A 47 -0.26 13.54 2.54
C GLU A 47 0.00 12.76 3.83
N ALA A 48 0.73 11.65 3.77
CA ALA A 48 1.13 10.93 4.96
C ALA A 48 2.04 11.77 5.87
N GLU A 49 2.91 12.63 5.30
CA GLU A 49 3.69 13.59 6.08
C GLU A 49 2.80 14.63 6.76
N ARG A 50 1.81 15.18 6.05
CA ARG A 50 0.81 16.11 6.62
C ARG A 50 0.06 15.45 7.76
N ALA A 51 -0.41 14.22 7.56
CA ALA A 51 -1.15 13.45 8.54
C ALA A 51 -0.37 13.23 9.85
N MET A 52 0.97 13.11 9.80
CA MET A 52 1.79 13.02 11.01
C MET A 52 1.67 14.26 11.92
N HIS A 53 1.34 15.43 11.37
CA HIS A 53 1.15 16.66 12.14
C HIS A 53 -0.27 16.81 12.71
N GLU A 54 -1.21 16.00 12.24
CA GLU A 54 -2.63 16.06 12.63
C GLU A 54 -3.01 15.02 13.68
N ASN A 55 -2.02 14.26 14.17
CA ASN A 55 -2.16 13.29 15.26
C ASN A 55 -3.26 12.25 15.03
N TYR A 56 -3.36 11.75 13.79
CA TYR A 56 -4.21 10.63 13.44
C TYR A 56 -3.81 9.37 14.21
N ASP A 57 -4.80 8.57 14.61
CA ASP A 57 -4.59 7.27 15.27
C ASP A 57 -4.28 6.18 14.23
N VAL A 58 -4.95 6.26 13.08
CA VAL A 58 -4.82 5.33 11.96
C VAL A 58 -4.73 6.10 10.64
N LEU A 59 -3.83 5.65 9.78
CA LEU A 59 -3.71 6.09 8.40
C LEU A 59 -4.10 4.91 7.50
N ILE A 60 -5.14 5.07 6.69
CA ILE A 60 -5.65 4.00 5.82
C ILE A 60 -5.16 4.24 4.39
N ALA A 61 -4.33 3.34 3.88
CA ALA A 61 -3.84 3.36 2.51
C ALA A 61 -4.75 2.51 1.61
N ALA A 62 -5.56 3.15 0.76
CA ALA A 62 -6.43 2.48 -0.20
C ALA A 62 -5.81 2.52 -1.61
N GLY A 63 -5.14 1.44 -2.00
CA GLY A 63 -4.34 1.40 -3.22
C GLY A 63 -3.60 0.07 -3.42
N GLY A 64 -2.62 0.07 -4.33
CA GLY A 64 -1.69 -1.06 -4.49
C GLY A 64 -0.39 -0.86 -3.71
N ASP A 65 0.56 -1.78 -3.87
CA ASP A 65 1.85 -1.75 -3.16
C ASP A 65 2.62 -0.42 -3.33
N GLY A 66 2.50 0.25 -4.48
CA GLY A 66 3.13 1.56 -4.70
C GLY A 66 2.55 2.68 -3.82
N THR A 67 1.22 2.70 -3.61
CA THR A 67 0.57 3.65 -2.70
C THR A 67 1.01 3.38 -1.27
N LEU A 68 1.02 2.10 -0.88
CA LEU A 68 1.48 1.69 0.44
C LEU A 68 2.95 2.08 0.68
N ASN A 69 3.81 1.91 -0.33
CA ASN A 69 5.20 2.33 -0.26
C ASN A 69 5.36 3.84 -0.06
N GLU A 70 4.60 4.66 -0.78
CA GLU A 70 4.60 6.12 -0.63
C GLU A 70 4.17 6.53 0.79
N VAL A 71 3.06 5.98 1.30
CA VAL A 71 2.59 6.23 2.67
C VAL A 71 3.66 5.86 3.70
N VAL A 72 4.29 4.68 3.56
CA VAL A 72 5.37 4.25 4.45
C VAL A 72 6.56 5.20 4.40
N ASN A 73 6.95 5.70 3.23
CA ASN A 73 8.03 6.70 3.12
C ASN A 73 7.66 8.02 3.82
N GLY A 74 6.39 8.39 3.87
CA GLY A 74 5.92 9.60 4.54
C GLY A 74 5.90 9.51 6.07
N ILE A 75 5.82 8.29 6.65
CA ILE A 75 5.71 8.09 8.10
C ILE A 75 6.92 7.39 8.75
N ALA A 76 7.79 6.73 7.97
CA ALA A 76 8.91 5.97 8.50
C ALA A 76 9.91 6.84 9.28
N GLU A 77 10.46 6.27 10.36
CA GLU A 77 11.39 6.93 11.31
C GLU A 77 10.86 8.20 12.02
N LYS A 78 9.60 8.60 11.79
CA LYS A 78 8.97 9.71 12.52
C LYS A 78 8.48 9.24 13.91
N PRO A 79 8.52 10.09 14.94
CA PRO A 79 7.94 9.77 16.25
C PRO A 79 6.41 9.65 16.13
N ASN A 80 5.78 8.91 17.05
CA ASN A 80 4.32 8.83 17.17
C ASN A 80 3.58 8.42 15.87
N ARG A 81 4.10 7.41 15.16
CA ARG A 81 3.47 6.94 13.90
C ARG A 81 2.06 6.41 14.14
N PRO A 82 1.07 6.80 13.29
CA PRO A 82 -0.24 6.18 13.29
C PRO A 82 -0.12 4.69 12.91
N LYS A 83 -1.11 3.89 13.30
CA LYS A 83 -1.26 2.54 12.73
C LYS A 83 -1.55 2.66 11.23
N LEU A 84 -1.09 1.70 10.45
CA LEU A 84 -1.31 1.68 9.00
C LEU A 84 -2.38 0.63 8.66
N GLY A 85 -3.55 1.09 8.22
CA GLY A 85 -4.59 0.25 7.61
C GLY A 85 -4.34 0.11 6.11
N VAL A 86 -4.64 -1.07 5.55
CA VAL A 86 -4.42 -1.34 4.12
C VAL A 86 -5.70 -1.84 3.50
N ILE A 87 -6.15 -1.15 2.44
CA ILE A 87 -7.26 -1.60 1.60
C ILE A 87 -6.67 -1.95 0.22
N PRO A 88 -6.51 -3.25 -0.10
CA PRO A 88 -5.75 -3.72 -1.25
C PRO A 88 -6.52 -3.52 -2.56
N MET A 89 -6.31 -2.38 -3.23
CA MET A 89 -7.01 -1.98 -4.47
C MET A 89 -6.15 -2.06 -5.74
N GLY A 90 -4.92 -2.57 -5.63
CA GLY A 90 -4.03 -2.79 -6.77
C GLY A 90 -4.34 -4.07 -7.56
N THR A 91 -3.66 -4.23 -8.70
CA THR A 91 -3.68 -5.48 -9.49
C THR A 91 -2.86 -6.58 -8.82
N VAL A 92 -1.76 -6.18 -8.18
CA VAL A 92 -0.89 -7.02 -7.37
C VAL A 92 -0.81 -6.34 -6.01
N ASN A 93 -1.18 -7.07 -4.95
CA ASN A 93 -1.25 -6.60 -3.57
C ASN A 93 -0.44 -7.56 -2.71
N ASP A 94 0.87 -7.64 -2.97
CA ASP A 94 1.71 -8.67 -2.36
C ASP A 94 1.81 -8.47 -0.84
N PHE A 95 1.85 -7.21 -0.39
CA PHE A 95 1.86 -6.89 1.03
C PHE A 95 0.56 -7.31 1.73
N GLY A 96 -0.60 -6.96 1.14
CA GLY A 96 -1.90 -7.35 1.67
C GLY A 96 -2.07 -8.88 1.72
N ARG A 97 -1.58 -9.59 0.70
CA ARG A 97 -1.60 -11.06 0.67
C ARG A 97 -0.71 -11.66 1.75
N ALA A 98 0.49 -11.12 1.98
CA ALA A 98 1.40 -11.59 3.02
C ALA A 98 0.79 -11.46 4.44
N LEU A 99 -0.04 -10.44 4.65
CA LEU A 99 -0.74 -10.20 5.90
C LEU A 99 -2.16 -10.78 5.97
N HIS A 100 -2.56 -11.60 4.97
CA HIS A 100 -3.90 -12.21 4.88
C HIS A 100 -5.05 -11.19 4.93
N ILE A 101 -4.84 -9.99 4.42
CA ILE A 101 -5.87 -8.94 4.36
C ILE A 101 -6.91 -9.32 3.29
N PRO A 102 -8.22 -9.25 3.59
CA PRO A 102 -9.27 -9.47 2.61
C PRO A 102 -9.11 -8.58 1.37
N ASN A 103 -9.46 -9.09 0.19
CA ASN A 103 -9.30 -8.35 -1.07
C ASN A 103 -10.47 -7.40 -1.38
N ASP A 104 -11.57 -7.50 -0.64
CA ASP A 104 -12.70 -6.58 -0.73
C ASP A 104 -12.58 -5.44 0.29
N ILE A 105 -13.19 -4.30 -0.03
CA ILE A 105 -13.07 -3.08 0.78
C ILE A 105 -13.66 -3.29 2.18
N MET A 106 -14.83 -3.92 2.26
CA MET A 106 -15.56 -4.07 3.52
C MET A 106 -14.86 -5.02 4.49
N GLY A 107 -14.34 -6.15 4.01
CA GLY A 107 -13.55 -7.07 4.81
C GLY A 107 -12.22 -6.47 5.26
N ALA A 108 -11.56 -5.67 4.43
CA ALA A 108 -10.35 -4.94 4.85
C ALA A 108 -10.67 -3.91 5.96
N LEU A 109 -11.82 -3.23 5.88
CA LEU A 109 -12.30 -2.33 6.93
C LEU A 109 -12.65 -3.07 8.22
N ASP A 110 -13.23 -4.28 8.14
CA ASP A 110 -13.51 -5.10 9.33
C ASP A 110 -12.22 -5.39 10.11
N VAL A 111 -11.12 -5.75 9.43
CA VAL A 111 -9.81 -5.96 10.08
C VAL A 111 -9.29 -4.69 10.75
N ILE A 112 -9.46 -3.54 10.11
CA ILE A 112 -9.03 -2.23 10.65
C ILE A 112 -9.85 -1.90 11.91
N ILE A 113 -11.17 -2.07 11.85
CA ILE A 113 -12.11 -1.77 12.94
C ILE A 113 -11.92 -2.71 14.14
N GLU A 114 -11.65 -4.00 13.89
CA GLU A 114 -11.30 -4.96 14.95
C GLU A 114 -9.99 -4.57 15.68
N GLY A 115 -9.16 -3.73 15.05
CA GLY A 115 -7.95 -3.19 15.67
C GLY A 115 -6.78 -4.17 15.75
N HIS A 116 -6.89 -5.33 15.08
CA HIS A 116 -5.84 -6.34 15.01
C HIS A 116 -4.61 -5.80 14.24
N SER A 117 -3.55 -5.46 14.97
CA SER A 117 -2.34 -4.86 14.39
C SER A 117 -1.09 -5.68 14.69
N THR A 118 -0.23 -5.86 13.69
CA THR A 118 1.09 -6.51 13.81
C THR A 118 2.19 -5.54 13.40
N LYS A 119 3.35 -5.61 14.07
CA LYS A 119 4.54 -4.86 13.65
C LYS A 119 5.20 -5.57 12.47
N VAL A 120 5.54 -4.82 11.45
CA VAL A 120 6.24 -5.30 10.26
C VAL A 120 7.57 -4.60 10.12
N ASP A 121 8.57 -5.34 9.62
CA ASP A 121 9.86 -4.76 9.27
C ASP A 121 9.75 -4.02 7.94
N ILE A 122 10.51 -2.93 7.81
CA ILE A 122 10.66 -2.18 6.57
C ILE A 122 12.13 -2.10 6.20
N GLY A 123 12.42 -2.16 4.91
CA GLY A 123 13.76 -1.95 4.39
C GLY A 123 14.07 -0.46 4.24
N LYS A 124 15.32 -0.07 4.49
CA LYS A 124 15.84 1.27 4.21
C LYS A 124 17.04 1.15 3.28
N MET A 125 17.03 1.93 2.19
CA MET A 125 18.15 2.05 1.26
C MET A 125 18.40 3.53 1.01
N ASN A 126 19.59 4.01 1.37
CA ASN A 126 19.89 5.43 1.42
C ASN A 126 18.83 6.17 2.27
N ASN A 127 18.15 7.16 1.67
CA ASN A 127 17.11 7.95 2.31
C ASN A 127 15.68 7.52 1.93
N ARG A 128 15.49 6.28 1.43
CA ARG A 128 14.18 5.77 1.00
C ARG A 128 13.85 4.42 1.63
N TYR A 129 12.57 4.16 1.82
CA TYR A 129 12.05 2.95 2.44
C TYR A 129 11.34 2.03 1.44
N PHE A 130 11.38 0.73 1.69
CA PHE A 130 10.67 -0.28 0.92
C PHE A 130 10.00 -1.34 1.81
N ILE A 131 8.88 -1.88 1.34
CA ILE A 131 8.04 -2.84 2.11
C ILE A 131 8.11 -4.28 1.59
N ASN A 132 8.50 -4.49 0.33
CA ASN A 132 8.48 -5.82 -0.29
C ASN A 132 9.89 -6.27 -0.68
N LEU A 133 10.46 -5.76 -1.78
CA LEU A 133 11.74 -6.21 -2.30
C LEU A 133 12.53 -5.05 -2.92
N ALA A 134 13.82 -5.00 -2.65
CA ALA A 134 14.79 -4.21 -3.39
C ALA A 134 15.72 -5.18 -4.15
N ALA A 135 15.89 -4.95 -5.46
CA ALA A 135 16.75 -5.78 -6.31
C ALA A 135 17.72 -4.89 -7.10
N GLY A 136 18.97 -5.32 -7.23
CA GLY A 136 20.01 -4.64 -7.99
C GLY A 136 21.05 -5.62 -8.54
N GLY A 137 21.53 -5.37 -9.76
CA GLY A 137 22.49 -6.22 -10.46
C GLY A 137 22.90 -5.62 -11.80
N GLN A 138 24.04 -6.05 -12.36
CA GLN A 138 24.53 -5.59 -13.65
C GLN A 138 23.85 -6.34 -14.80
N LEU A 139 22.66 -5.91 -15.17
CA LEU A 139 22.04 -6.19 -16.48
C LEU A 139 21.45 -4.88 -17.03
N THR A 140 22.37 -3.97 -17.36
CA THR A 140 22.09 -2.87 -18.28
C THR A 140 21.70 -3.46 -19.64
N GLN A 141 20.47 -3.17 -20.08
CA GLN A 141 19.90 -3.49 -21.41
C GLN A 141 19.40 -4.92 -21.69
N VAL A 142 18.39 -5.43 -20.96
CA VAL A 142 17.42 -6.34 -21.60
C VAL A 142 16.04 -6.15 -20.97
N SER A 143 15.24 -5.16 -21.41
CA SER A 143 13.79 -5.09 -21.14
C SER A 143 13.03 -4.07 -22.01
N TYR A 144 13.31 -4.01 -23.32
CA TYR A 144 12.36 -3.40 -24.27
C TYR A 144 11.56 -4.41 -25.07
N GLU A 145 11.83 -5.71 -24.93
CA GLU A 145 11.06 -6.76 -25.58
C GLU A 145 10.76 -7.88 -24.57
N THR A 146 9.72 -7.71 -23.78
CA THR A 146 9.02 -8.88 -23.22
C THR A 146 7.64 -8.86 -23.83
N PRO A 147 7.32 -9.80 -24.74
CA PRO A 147 5.99 -9.88 -25.33
C PRO A 147 4.96 -9.98 -24.21
N SER A 148 3.85 -9.26 -24.39
CA SER A 148 2.70 -9.13 -23.49
C SER A 148 2.05 -10.45 -23.05
N LYS A 149 2.54 -11.61 -23.51
CA LYS A 149 2.09 -12.97 -23.17
C LYS A 149 2.71 -13.56 -21.90
N LEU A 150 3.84 -13.05 -21.38
CA LEU A 150 4.39 -13.55 -20.10
C LEU A 150 3.73 -12.93 -18.86
N LYS A 151 2.97 -11.84 -19.01
CA LYS A 151 2.23 -11.19 -17.91
C LYS A 151 0.97 -11.94 -17.49
N SER A 152 0.46 -12.87 -18.31
CA SER A 152 -0.79 -13.59 -18.06
C SER A 152 -0.62 -15.04 -17.62
N ILE A 153 0.55 -15.65 -17.87
CA ILE A 153 0.82 -17.07 -17.54
C ILE A 153 1.68 -17.20 -16.27
N VAL A 154 2.54 -16.22 -15.99
CA VAL A 154 3.40 -16.21 -14.81
C VAL A 154 2.83 -15.20 -13.83
N GLY A 155 1.94 -15.66 -12.95
CA GLY A 155 1.35 -14.84 -11.88
C GLY A 155 2.41 -14.35 -10.87
N PRO A 156 2.03 -14.01 -9.63
CA PRO A 156 2.92 -13.39 -8.62
C PRO A 156 4.26 -14.11 -8.34
N PHE A 157 4.43 -15.33 -8.82
CA PHE A 157 5.69 -16.09 -8.81
C PHE A 157 6.75 -15.62 -9.82
N ALA A 158 6.42 -14.78 -10.81
CA ALA A 158 7.38 -14.30 -11.81
C ALA A 158 8.58 -13.56 -11.19
N TYR A 159 8.33 -12.79 -10.13
CA TYR A 159 9.38 -12.07 -9.39
C TYR A 159 10.32 -13.02 -8.65
N TYR A 160 9.78 -14.09 -8.06
CA TYR A 160 10.57 -15.09 -7.35
C TYR A 160 11.38 -15.96 -8.31
N ILE A 161 10.82 -16.35 -9.46
CA ILE A 161 11.52 -17.16 -10.47
C ILE A 161 12.69 -16.38 -11.09
N LYS A 162 12.49 -15.11 -11.47
CA LYS A 162 13.60 -14.28 -11.98
C LYS A 162 14.71 -14.08 -10.95
N GLY A 163 14.36 -14.02 -9.66
CA GLY A 163 15.34 -13.93 -8.57
C GLY A 163 16.21 -15.18 -8.44
N PHE A 164 15.63 -16.37 -8.62
CA PHE A 164 16.36 -17.64 -8.59
C PHE A 164 17.18 -17.89 -9.87
N GLU A 165 16.72 -17.41 -11.02
CA GLU A 165 17.38 -17.58 -12.32
C GLU A 165 18.64 -16.68 -12.48
N MET A 166 18.80 -15.67 -11.63
CA MET A 166 19.94 -14.75 -11.61
C MET A 166 21.08 -15.17 -10.67
N LEU A 167 21.00 -16.33 -10.02
CA LEU A 167 22.10 -16.87 -9.22
C LEU A 167 23.13 -17.52 -10.16
N PRO A 168 24.39 -17.05 -10.19
CA PRO A 168 25.46 -17.79 -10.85
C PRO A 168 25.66 -19.13 -10.13
N GLN A 169 25.88 -20.20 -10.90
CA GLN A 169 26.25 -21.52 -10.35
C GLN A 169 27.57 -21.45 -9.58
#